data_AF-A0A9P6Q6L1-F1
#
_entry.id   AF-A0A9P6Q6L1-F1
#
_cell.length_a   1.000
_cell.length_b   1.000
_cell.length_c   1.000
_cell.angle_alpha   90.00
_cell.angle_beta   90.00
_cell.angle_gamma   90.00
#
_symmetry.space_group_name_H-M   'P 1'
#
loop_
_entity.id
_entity.type
_entity.pdbx_description
1 polymer ?
#
loop_
_entity_poly.entity_id
_entity_poly.type
_entity_poly.pdbx_seq_one_letter_code
_entity_poly.pdbx_strand_id
1 'polypeptide(L)'
;MSGVVHLVKTNPALAPLFVFGGSGIGAGVAYIAHCLRNGPDVTINKSSAVKPWNRIQPHENAKLWSPNKEFWQQRRENATRRNA
;
A
#
# COMPACT_ATOMS: atom_id res chain seq x y z
N MET A 1 -0.87 -33.28 9.77
CA MET A 1 -0.83 -31.86 9.35
C MET A 1 -0.20 -31.81 7.96
N SER A 2 -1.01 -31.90 6.89
CA SER A 2 -0.50 -31.91 5.51
C SER A 2 -0.81 -30.57 4.85
N GLY A 3 0.21 -29.82 4.46
CA GLY A 3 0.09 -28.51 3.82
C GLY A 3 1.46 -27.85 3.58
N VAL A 4 1.47 -26.61 3.07
CA VAL A 4 2.69 -25.83 2.75
C VAL A 4 3.66 -25.77 3.95
N VAL A 5 3.13 -25.70 5.18
CA VAL A 5 3.93 -25.70 6.42
C VAL A 5 4.74 -26.99 6.59
N HIS A 6 4.16 -28.15 6.22
CA HIS A 6 4.90 -29.42 6.26
C HIS A 6 5.97 -29.46 5.17
N LEU A 7 5.66 -28.98 3.96
CA LEU A 7 6.59 -28.92 2.83
C LEU A 7 7.83 -28.08 3.16
N VAL A 8 7.63 -26.92 3.78
CA VAL A 8 8.72 -26.02 4.21
C VAL A 8 9.54 -26.61 5.35
N LYS A 9 8.91 -27.33 6.30
CA LYS A 9 9.62 -28.05 7.36
C LYS A 9 10.48 -29.18 6.84
N THR A 10 10.00 -29.91 5.84
CA THR A 10 10.75 -31.03 5.23
C THR A 10 11.85 -30.54 4.29
N ASN A 11 11.63 -29.43 3.59
CA ASN A 11 12.57 -28.85 2.63
C ASN A 11 12.73 -27.34 2.87
N PRO A 12 13.65 -26.91 3.76
CA PRO A 12 13.80 -25.50 4.12
C PRO A 12 14.26 -24.63 2.94
N ALA A 13 14.89 -25.22 1.93
CA ALA A 13 15.29 -24.53 0.70
C ALA A 13 14.10 -23.98 -0.11
N LEU A 14 12.87 -24.48 0.11
CA LEU A 14 11.66 -23.98 -0.55
C LEU A 14 11.07 -22.75 0.14
N ALA A 15 11.47 -22.44 1.38
CA ALA A 15 10.92 -21.31 2.13
C ALA A 15 11.03 -19.97 1.39
N PRO A 16 12.17 -19.60 0.78
CA PRO A 16 12.30 -18.33 0.07
C PRO A 16 11.32 -18.19 -1.09
N LEU A 17 11.03 -19.27 -1.82
CA LEU A 17 10.09 -19.25 -2.94
C LEU A 17 8.68 -18.90 -2.48
N PHE A 18 8.22 -19.48 -1.37
CA PHE A 18 6.92 -19.15 -0.79
C PHE A 18 6.89 -17.73 -0.21
N VAL A 19 8.00 -17.24 0.35
CA VAL A 19 8.09 -15.87 0.83
C VAL A 19 7.96 -14.89 -0.33
N PHE A 20 8.71 -15.07 -1.42
CA PHE A 20 8.62 -14.17 -2.59
C PHE A 20 7.27 -14.26 -3.30
N GLY A 21 6.74 -15.47 -3.50
CA GLY A 21 5.42 -15.65 -4.12
C GLY A 21 4.29 -15.09 -3.25
N GLY A 22 4.29 -15.43 -1.97
CA GLY A 22 3.28 -14.96 -1.01
C GLY A 22 3.35 -13.45 -0.79
N SER A 23 4.55 -12.88 -0.67
CA SER A 23 4.72 -11.44 -0.54
C SER A 23 4.29 -10.70 -1.81
N GLY A 24 4.54 -11.25 -3.00
CA GLY A 24 4.07 -10.67 -4.26
C GLY A 24 2.55 -10.56 -4.33
N ILE A 25 1.84 -11.65 -3.99
CA ILE A 25 0.36 -11.66 -3.95
C ILE A 25 -0.15 -10.68 -2.88
N GLY A 26 0.40 -10.74 -1.67
CA GLY A 26 0.01 -9.87 -0.57
C GLY A 26 0.22 -8.38 -0.89
N ALA A 27 1.39 -8.04 -1.45
CA ALA A 27 1.72 -6.68 -1.86
C ALA A 27 0.81 -6.19 -3.01
N GLY A 28 0.48 -7.06 -3.97
CA GLY A 28 -0.43 -6.73 -5.06
C GLY A 28 -1.83 -6.36 -4.56
N VAL A 29 -2.41 -7.20 -3.69
CA VAL A 29 -3.72 -6.92 -3.08
C VAL A 29 -3.67 -5.66 -2.21
N ALA A 30 -2.62 -5.48 -1.41
CA ALA A 30 -2.45 -4.29 -0.58
C ALA A 30 -2.34 -3.01 -1.41
N TYR A 31 -1.62 -3.05 -2.54
CA TYR A 31 -1.48 -1.91 -3.44
C TYR A 31 -2.82 -1.53 -4.09
N ILE A 32 -3.59 -2.52 -4.54
CA ILE A 32 -4.94 -2.31 -5.07
C ILE A 32 -5.81 -1.65 -3.99
N ALA A 33 -5.81 -2.16 -2.76
CA ALA A 33 -6.55 -1.57 -1.65
C ALA A 33 -6.14 -0.10 -1.36
N HIS A 34 -4.85 0.22 -1.43
CA HIS A 34 -4.36 1.61 -1.33
C HIS A 34 -4.93 2.50 -2.42
N CYS A 35 -4.87 2.06 -3.68
CA CYS A 35 -5.41 2.80 -4.82
C CYS A 35 -6.91 3.03 -4.70
N LEU A 36 -7.67 2.02 -4.26
CA LEU A 36 -9.11 2.15 -4.05
C LEU A 36 -9.45 3.17 -2.95
N ARG A 37 -8.69 3.18 -1.85
CA ARG A 37 -8.96 4.07 -0.71
C ARG A 37 -8.55 5.52 -0.98
N ASN A 38 -7.38 5.70 -1.58
CA ASN A 38 -6.70 6.99 -1.68
C ASN A 38 -6.75 7.59 -3.09
N GLY A 39 -7.17 6.84 -4.11
CA GLY A 39 -7.28 7.34 -5.48
C GLY A 39 -8.46 8.30 -5.66
N PRO A 40 -8.30 9.38 -6.45
CA PRO A 40 -9.39 10.31 -6.75
C PRO A 40 -10.39 9.77 -7.78
N ASP A 41 -10.00 8.72 -8.53
CA ASP A 41 -10.75 8.24 -9.70
C ASP A 41 -11.87 7.24 -9.36
N VAL A 42 -11.81 6.61 -8.19
CA VAL A 42 -12.71 5.50 -7.83
C VAL A 42 -13.58 5.87 -6.63
N THR A 43 -14.90 5.76 -6.79
CA THR A 43 -15.86 5.94 -5.69
C THR A 43 -16.31 4.58 -5.16
N ILE A 44 -15.79 4.17 -4.00
CA ILE A 44 -16.23 2.95 -3.31
C ILE A 44 -17.55 3.19 -2.57
N ASN A 45 -17.59 4.26 -1.76
CA ASN A 45 -18.78 4.64 -1.00
C ASN A 45 -19.50 5.78 -1.71
N LYS A 46 -20.62 5.47 -2.34
CA LYS A 46 -21.44 6.46 -3.06
C LYS A 46 -22.24 7.38 -2.12
N SER A 47 -22.41 6.99 -0.86
CA SER A 47 -23.17 7.74 0.15
C SER A 47 -22.33 8.80 0.90
N SER A 48 -20.99 8.79 0.73
CA SER A 48 -20.14 9.76 1.42
C SER A 48 -20.26 11.16 0.81
N ALA A 49 -20.50 12.19 1.64
CA ALA A 49 -20.61 13.59 1.22
C ALA A 49 -19.33 14.12 0.55
N VAL A 50 -18.15 13.63 0.97
CA VAL A 50 -16.86 14.02 0.40
C VAL A 50 -16.51 13.13 -0.79
N LYS A 51 -16.53 13.73 -1.98
CA LYS A 51 -16.15 13.06 -3.23
C LYS A 51 -14.64 12.76 -3.26
N PRO A 52 -14.19 11.66 -3.89
CA PRO A 52 -12.80 11.21 -3.79
C PRO A 52 -11.74 12.23 -4.26
N TRP A 53 -12.01 12.98 -5.33
CA TRP A 53 -11.12 14.04 -5.82
C TRP A 53 -11.00 15.25 -4.87
N ASN A 54 -11.93 15.43 -3.93
CA ASN A 54 -11.82 16.47 -2.91
C ASN A 54 -10.96 16.06 -1.71
N ARG A 55 -10.46 14.81 -1.66
CA ARG A 55 -9.65 14.30 -0.54
C ARG A 55 -8.17 14.65 -0.65
N ILE A 56 -7.72 15.07 -1.83
CA ILE A 56 -6.31 15.34 -2.12
C ILE A 56 -6.21 16.74 -2.67
N GLN A 57 -5.37 17.57 -2.06
CA GLN A 57 -5.13 18.92 -2.58
C GLN A 57 -4.14 18.87 -3.75
N PRO A 58 -4.14 19.86 -4.67
CA PRO A 58 -3.24 19.84 -5.83
C PRO A 58 -1.74 19.75 -5.51
N HIS A 59 -1.33 20.16 -4.32
CA HIS A 59 0.05 20.08 -3.83
C HIS A 59 0.34 18.82 -3.01
N GLU A 60 -0.66 17.98 -2.77
CA GLU A 60 -0.52 16.72 -2.05
C GLU A 60 -0.40 15.55 -3.01
N ASN A 61 0.55 14.67 -2.72
CA ASN A 61 0.78 13.49 -3.54
C ASN A 61 0.06 12.26 -2.95
N ALA A 62 -0.76 11.60 -3.78
CA ALA A 62 -1.47 10.36 -3.43
C ALA A 62 -0.65 9.06 -3.60
N LYS A 63 0.56 9.17 -4.16
CA LYS A 63 1.44 8.04 -4.48
C LYS A 63 1.82 7.27 -3.22
N LEU A 64 1.79 5.93 -3.29
CA LEU A 64 2.26 5.08 -2.19
C LEU A 64 3.78 5.19 -2.02
N TRP A 65 4.52 5.21 -3.14
CA TRP A 65 5.98 5.24 -3.15
C TRP A 65 6.51 6.06 -4.33
N SER A 66 7.68 6.67 -4.13
CA SER A 66 8.42 7.36 -5.17
C SER A 66 9.93 7.18 -4.92
N PRO A 67 10.74 7.00 -5.99
CA PRO A 67 12.20 7.03 -5.87
C PRO A 67 12.75 8.43 -5.57
N ASN A 68 11.95 9.49 -5.75
CA ASN A 68 12.38 10.86 -5.48
C ASN A 68 12.56 11.08 -3.96
N LYS A 69 13.73 11.56 -3.53
CA LYS A 69 14.01 11.85 -2.11
C LYS A 69 13.23 13.05 -1.60
N GLU A 70 13.01 14.07 -2.44
CA GLU A 70 12.29 15.29 -2.06
C GLU A 70 10.83 14.98 -1.68
N PHE A 71 10.21 14.03 -2.37
CA PHE A 71 8.88 13.53 -2.03
C PHE A 71 8.78 13.08 -0.57
N TRP A 72 9.79 12.34 -0.07
CA TRP A 72 9.83 11.87 1.31
C TRP A 72 10.18 12.96 2.31
N GLN A 73 10.93 13.98 1.91
CA GLN A 73 11.19 15.16 2.75
C GLN A 73 9.92 15.98 2.96
N GLN A 74 9.20 16.31 1.87
CA GLN A 74 7.94 17.04 1.92
C GLN A 74 6.89 16.31 2.77
N ARG A 75 6.77 14.99 2.59
CA ARG A 75 5.82 14.18 3.38
C ARG A 75 6.12 14.18 4.88
N ARG A 76 7.41 14.14 5.25
CA ARG A 76 7.85 14.25 6.65
C ARG A 76 7.54 15.63 7.22
N GLU A 77 7.88 16.69 6.48
CA GLU A 77 7.65 18.06 6.91
C GLU A 77 6.16 18.37 7.11
N ASN A 78 5.30 17.93 6.18
CA ASN A 78 3.85 18.09 6.31
C ASN A 78 3.29 17.34 7.52
N ALA A 79 3.84 16.15 7.84
CA ALA A 79 3.47 15.43 9.05
C ALA A 79 3.88 16.18 10.31
N THR A 80 5.09 16.77 10.34
CA THR A 80 5.55 17.61 11.46
C THR A 80 4.69 18.85 11.62
N ARG A 81 4.41 19.59 10.54
CA ARG A 81 3.56 20.80 10.57
C ARG A 81 2.15 20.53 11.08
N ARG A 82 1.59 19.34 10.82
CA ARG A 82 0.24 18.97 11.28
C ARG A 82 0.17 18.61 12.77
N ASN A 83 1.31 18.26 13.38
CA ASN A 83 1.40 17.84 14.79
C ASN A 83 1.95 18.95 15.72
N ALA A 84 2.31 20.12 15.16
CA ALA A 84 2.70 21.31 15.89
C ALA A 84 1.47 22.20 16.14
#